data_AF-A0A5K1CKW8-F1
#
_entry.id   AF-A0A5K1CKW8-F1
#
_cell.length_a   1.000
_cell.length_b   1.000
_cell.length_c   1.000
_cell.angle_alpha   90.00
_cell.angle_beta   90.00
_cell.angle_gamma   90.00
#
_symmetry.space_group_name_H-M   'P 1'
#
loop_
_entity.id
_entity.type
_entity.pdbx_description
1 polymer ?
#
loop_
_entity_poly.entity_id
_entity_poly.type
_entity_poly.pdbx_seq_one_letter_code
_entity_poly.pdbx_strand_id
1 'polypeptide(L)' 'EITKDGKTKVNPEFVAWRRMDPLVLSCIKATVTKVVFGQIMWTKTDHYAWSTLEKSYGSQSPLRIMLLHKELILIKKG' A
#
# COMPACT_ATOMS: atom_id res chain seq x y z
N GLU A 1 7.32 -8.47 -19.39
CA GLU A 1 7.18 -9.69 -20.21
C GLU A 1 8.39 -10.57 -19.96
N ILE A 2 8.23 -11.89 -19.89
CA ILE A 2 9.36 -12.82 -19.69
C ILE A 2 9.37 -13.74 -20.90
N THR A 3 10.26 -13.47 -21.85
CA THR A 3 10.39 -14.27 -23.06
C THR A 3 11.11 -15.56 -22.71
N LYS A 4 10.34 -16.65 -22.57
CA LYS A 4 10.89 -18.01 -22.51
C LYS A 4 10.37 -18.74 -23.76
N ASP A 5 11.28 -19.17 -24.64
CA ASP A 5 11.01 -20.02 -25.82
C ASP A 5 10.12 -19.41 -26.93
N GLY A 6 10.24 -18.12 -27.24
CA GLY A 6 9.59 -17.52 -28.43
C GLY A 6 8.05 -17.51 -28.41
N LYS A 7 7.43 -17.89 -27.28
CA LYS A 7 6.00 -17.76 -27.03
C LYS A 7 5.79 -16.74 -25.92
N THR A 8 5.03 -15.69 -26.22
CA THR A 8 4.61 -14.68 -25.25
C THR A 8 3.63 -15.31 -24.25
N LYS A 9 4.18 -15.96 -23.20
CA LYS A 9 3.38 -16.46 -22.09
C LYS A 9 3.21 -15.35 -21.07
N VAL A 10 1.97 -14.95 -20.85
CA VAL A 10 1.62 -14.03 -19.76
C VAL A 10 1.98 -14.69 -18.44
N ASN A 11 2.68 -13.97 -17.56
CA ASN A 11 3.04 -14.47 -16.24
C ASN A 11 1.76 -14.74 -15.42
N PRO A 12 1.47 -16.00 -15.04
CA PRO A 12 0.26 -16.33 -14.29
C PRO A 12 0.20 -15.61 -12.94
N GLU A 13 1.35 -15.38 -12.29
CA GLU A 13 1.45 -14.62 -11.03
C GLU A 13 0.99 -13.16 -11.23
N PHE A 14 1.38 -12.55 -12.35
CA PHE A 14 0.95 -11.19 -12.68
C PHE A 14 -0.56 -11.12 -12.87
N VAL A 15 -1.17 -12.13 -13.51
CA VAL A 15 -2.63 -12.18 -13.71
C VAL A 15 -3.36 -12.36 -12.38
N ALA A 16 -2.85 -13.23 -11.51
CA ALA A 16 -3.41 -13.45 -10.19
C ALA A 16 -3.35 -12.18 -9.34
N TRP A 17 -2.18 -11.53 -9.26
CA TRP A 17 -2.03 -10.24 -8.57
C TRP A 17 -2.95 -9.18 -9.16
N ARG A 18 -3.02 -9.05 -10.48
CA ARG A 18 -3.83 -8.02 -11.15
C ARG A 18 -5.32 -8.16 -10.86
N ARG A 19 -5.82 -9.37 -10.64
CA ARG A 19 -7.21 -9.61 -10.24
C ARG A 19 -7.50 -9.13 -8.82
N MET A 20 -6.50 -9.20 -7.93
CA MET A 20 -6.63 -8.86 -6.51
C MET A 20 -6.28 -7.39 -6.21
N ASP A 21 -5.44 -6.77 -7.04
CA ASP A 21 -4.97 -5.38 -6.95
C ASP A 21 -6.08 -4.36 -6.60
N PRO A 22 -7.25 -4.32 -7.27
CA PRO A 22 -8.31 -3.36 -6.93
C PRO A 22 -8.89 -3.55 -5.51
N LEU A 23 -9.00 -4.79 -5.04
CA LEU A 23 -9.53 -5.10 -3.71
C LEU A 23 -8.55 -4.64 -2.63
N VAL A 24 -7.27 -4.94 -2.81
CA VAL A 24 -6.21 -4.51 -1.89
C VAL A 24 -6.11 -3.00 -1.87
N LEU A 25 -6.16 -2.34 -3.03
CA LEU A 25 -6.16 -0.88 -3.13
C LEU A 25 -7.34 -0.24 -2.39
N SER A 26 -8.54 -0.81 -2.51
CA SER A 26 -9.72 -0.35 -1.77
C SER A 26 -9.54 -0.52 -0.27
N CYS A 27 -8.98 -1.64 0.17
CA CYS A 27 -8.69 -1.90 1.58
C CYS A 27 -7.69 -0.88 2.15
N ILE A 28 -6.58 -0.64 1.44
CA ILE A 28 -5.59 0.38 1.80
C ILE A 28 -6.27 1.75 1.92
N LYS A 29 -7.07 2.14 0.93
CA LYS A 29 -7.78 3.43 0.93
C LYS A 29 -8.81 3.57 2.06
N ALA A 30 -9.45 2.48 2.48
CA ALA A 30 -10.45 2.48 3.55
C ALA A 30 -9.84 2.52 4.96
N THR A 31 -8.62 1.99 5.14
CA THR A 31 -7.97 1.85 6.45
C THR A 31 -7.14 3.07 6.86
N VAL A 32 -6.82 3.94 5.91
CA VAL A 32 -6.01 5.13 6.17
C VAL A 32 -6.85 6.33 6.62
N THR A 33 -6.25 7.24 7.38
CA THR A 33 -6.89 8.50 7.78
C THR A 33 -7.05 9.44 6.58
N LYS A 34 -7.97 10.41 6.65
CA LYS A 34 -8.24 11.36 5.54
C LYS A 34 -6.97 12.09 5.03
N VAL A 35 -6.05 12.40 5.94
CA VAL A 35 -4.77 13.06 5.60
C VAL A 35 -3.90 12.15 4.73
N VAL A 36 -3.79 10.89 5.12
CA VAL A 36 -3.00 9.87 4.40
C VAL A 36 -3.70 9.47 3.10
N PHE A 37 -5.03 9.39 3.09
CA PHE A 37 -5.83 9.13 1.89
C PHE A 37 -5.53 10.14 0.78
N GLY A 38 -5.39 11.42 1.10
CA GLY A 38 -5.06 12.46 0.13
C GLY A 38 -3.73 12.22 -0.60
N GLN A 39 -2.76 11.58 0.06
CA GLN A 39 -1.47 11.24 -0.54
C GLN A 39 -1.57 10.07 -1.54
N ILE A 40 -2.48 9.12 -1.29
CA ILE A 40 -2.62 7.92 -2.10
C ILE A 40 -3.84 7.93 -3.04
N MET A 41 -4.64 8.99 -3.05
CA MET A 41 -5.90 9.05 -3.82
C MET A 41 -5.68 8.78 -5.32
N TRP A 42 -4.60 9.32 -5.89
CA TRP A 42 -4.25 9.23 -7.31
C TRP A 42 -3.62 7.90 -7.73
N THR A 43 -3.33 7.02 -6.78
CA THR A 43 -2.71 5.73 -7.07
C THR A 43 -3.69 4.78 -7.76
N LYS A 44 -3.20 4.13 -8.83
CA LYS A 44 -3.97 3.20 -9.67
C LYS A 44 -3.73 1.73 -9.33
N THR A 45 -2.73 1.44 -8.52
CA THR A 45 -2.37 0.09 -8.07
C THR A 45 -2.08 0.09 -6.58
N ASP A 46 -2.38 -1.01 -5.92
CA ASP A 46 -2.06 -1.29 -4.53
C ASP A 46 -0.56 -1.14 -4.26
N HIS A 47 0.29 -1.62 -5.17
CA HIS A 47 1.73 -1.51 -5.08
C HIS A 47 2.17 -0.05 -5.05
N TYR A 48 1.63 0.81 -5.91
CA TYR A 48 2.03 2.22 -5.93
C TYR A 48 1.49 2.98 -4.71
N ALA A 49 0.29 2.63 -4.24
CA ALA A 49 -0.23 3.14 -2.97
C ALA A 49 0.70 2.76 -1.81
N TRP A 50 1.05 1.48 -1.71
CA TRP A 50 1.91 0.95 -0.66
C TRP A 50 3.32 1.54 -0.71
N SER A 51 3.96 1.59 -1.88
CA SER A 51 5.29 2.21 -2.01
C SER A 51 5.29 3.70 -1.65
N THR A 52 4.20 4.43 -1.93
CA THR A 52 4.08 5.83 -1.51
C THR A 52 4.03 5.93 0.01
N LEU A 53 3.22 5.09 0.65
CA LEU A 53 3.15 5.03 2.11
C LEU A 53 4.49 4.64 2.72
N GLU A 54 5.16 3.63 2.18
CA GLU A 54 6.48 3.17 2.62
C GLU A 54 7.55 4.26 2.48
N LYS A 55 7.53 5.07 1.41
CA LYS A 55 8.45 6.20 1.29
C LYS A 55 8.14 7.31 2.28
N SER A 56 6.88 7.59 2.54
CA SER A 56 6.45 8.64 3.48
C SER A 56 6.61 8.24 4.95
N TYR A 57 6.50 6.96 5.26
CA TYR A 57 6.38 6.45 6.63
C TYR A 57 7.31 5.28 6.96
N GLY A 58 8.10 4.76 6.03
CA GLY A 58 8.99 3.62 6.24
C GLY A 58 10.33 3.99 6.88
N SER A 59 10.77 5.25 6.75
CA SER A 59 11.95 5.79 7.44
C SER A 59 11.59 6.37 8.81
N GLN A 60 11.11 5.53 9.73
CA GLN A 60 10.78 6.02 11.07
C GLN A 60 12.03 6.06 11.95
N SER A 61 12.44 7.27 12.32
CA SER A 61 13.27 7.48 13.52
C SER A 61 12.57 6.84 14.73
N PRO A 62 13.29 6.26 15.71
CA PRO A 62 12.71 5.66 16.91
C PRO A 62 11.68 6.56 17.63
N LEU A 63 11.87 7.88 17.56
CA LEU A 63 10.94 8.87 18.10
C LEU A 63 9.57 8.86 17.41
N ARG A 64 9.53 8.67 16.08
CA ARG A 64 8.29 8.59 15.30
C ARG A 64 7.51 7.31 15.62
N ILE A 65 8.20 6.19 15.79
CA ILE A 65 7.61 4.91 16.24
C ILE A 65 6.96 5.11 17.62
N MET A 66 7.68 5.73 18.57
CA MET A 66 7.15 5.99 19.92
C MET A 66 5.92 6.90 19.89
N LEU A 67 5.92 7.96 19.07
CA LEU A 67 4.78 8.87 18.91
C LEU A 67 3.56 8.16 18.32
N LEU A 68 3.74 7.35 17.27
CA LEU A 68 2.65 6.57 16.67
C LEU A 68 2.04 5.57 17.67
N HIS A 69 2.86 4.92 18.49
CA HIS A 69 2.36 4.04 19.54
C HIS A 69 1.46 4.80 20.52
N LYS A 70 1.85 6.02 20.93
CA LYS A 70 1.04 6.86 21.81
C LYS A 70 -0.27 7.27 21.15
N GLU A 71 -0.23 7.71 19.88
CA GLU A 71 -1.45 8.10 19.14
C GLU A 71 -2.42 6.91 18.99
N LEU A 72 -1.93 5.73 18.64
CA LEU A 72 -2.77 4.52 18.52
C LEU A 72 -3.41 4.12 19.85
N ILE A 73 -2.68 4.21 20.97
CA ILE A 73 -3.24 3.95 22.30
C ILE A 73 -4.32 4.99 22.66
N LEU A 74 -4.13 6.25 22.28
CA LEU A 74 -5.09 7.33 22.53
C LEU A 74 -6.36 7.20 21.68
N ILE A 75 -6.26 6.72 20.44
CA ILE A 75 -7.42 6.52 19.55
C ILE A 75 -8.38 5.45 20.13
N LYS A 76 -7.91 4.52 20.96
CA LYS A 76 -8.75 3.53 21.66
C LYS A 76 -9.52 4.09 22.86
N LYS A 77 -9.34 5.38 23.20
CA LYS A 77 -9.97 6.04 24.37
C LYS A 77 -11.19 6.90 24.01
N GLY A 78 -11.78 6.71 22.84
CA GLY A 78 -13.05 7.33 22.40
C GLY A 78 -14.10 6.27 22.12
#